data_AF-A0A5M6A174-F1
#
_entry.id   AF-A0A5M6A174-F1
#
_cell.length_a   1.000
_cell.length_b   1.000
_cell.length_c   1.000
_cell.angle_alpha   90.00
_cell.angle_beta   90.00
_cell.angle_gamma   90.00
#
_symmetry.space_group_name_H-M   'P 1'
#
loop_
_entity.id
_entity.type
_entity.pdbx_description
1 polymer ?
#
loop_
_entity_poly.entity_id
_entity_poly.type
_entity_poly.pdbx_seq_one_letter_code
_entity_poly.pdbx_strand_id
1 'polypeptide(L)' 'MIKQEQIQFLIEEMTREIIIYLMQDFGYDMDKAFEIFYNSDTFERLNNIQSGLYYQSSGYVYSFLKEELLTGKVG' A
#
# COMPACT_ATOMS: atom_id res chain seq x y z
N MET A 1 22.40 -5.85 7.16
CA MET A 1 21.83 -4.60 6.60
C MET A 1 21.05 -5.01 5.36
N ILE A 2 19.73 -4.80 5.33
CA ILE A 2 18.94 -5.02 4.12
C ILE A 2 19.40 -3.98 3.10
N LYS A 3 19.69 -4.40 1.86
CA LYS A 3 20.11 -3.47 0.80
C LYS A 3 18.90 -2.65 0.33
N GLN A 4 19.10 -1.39 -0.04
CA GLN A 4 18.00 -0.52 -0.53
C GLN A 4 17.21 -1.17 -1.67
N GLU A 5 17.88 -1.90 -2.58
CA GLU A 5 17.25 -2.67 -3.67
C GLU A 5 16.24 -3.71 -3.17
N GLN A 6 16.52 -4.38 -2.03
CA GLN A 6 15.61 -5.36 -1.44
C GLN A 6 14.37 -4.69 -0.86
N ILE A 7 14.53 -3.50 -0.26
CA ILE A 7 13.40 -2.72 0.25
C ILE A 7 12.51 -2.27 -0.91
N GLN A 8 13.11 -1.77 -1.99
CA GLN A 8 12.37 -1.36 -3.17
C GLN A 8 11.59 -2.53 -3.78
N PHE A 9 12.21 -3.71 -3.90
CA PHE A 9 11.53 -4.92 -4.36
C PHE A 9 10.31 -5.27 -3.50
N LEU A 10 10.44 -5.20 -2.17
CA LEU A 10 9.34 -5.48 -1.25
C LEU A 10 8.21 -4.45 -1.38
N ILE A 11 8.54 -3.17 -1.56
CA ILE A 11 7.55 -2.10 -1.79
C ILE A 11 6.82 -2.33 -3.12
N GLU A 12 7.53 -2.73 -4.18
CA GLU A 12 6.93 -3.00 -5.49
C GLU A 12 5.97 -4.21 -5.45
N GLU A 13 6.35 -5.28 -4.76
CA GLU A 13 5.47 -6.45 -4.55
C GLU A 13 4.24 -6.08 -3.71
N MET A 14 4.43 -5.33 -2.61
CA MET A 14 3.33 -4.82 -1.80
C MET A 14 2.37 -3.94 -2.61
N THR A 15 2.93 -3.06 -3.45
CA THR A 15 2.15 -2.20 -4.35
C THR A 15 1.30 -3.07 -5.27
N ARG A 16 1.90 -4.07 -5.92
CA ARG A 16 1.19 -4.98 -6.84
C ARG A 16 -0.01 -5.66 -6.16
N GLU A 17 0.18 -6.17 -4.94
CA GLU A 17 -0.88 -6.83 -4.17
C GLU A 17 -1.99 -5.85 -3.75
N ILE A 18 -1.64 -4.65 -3.29
CA ILE A 18 -2.63 -3.63 -2.90
C ILE A 18 -3.48 -3.17 -4.09
N ILE A 19 -2.88 -3.01 -5.27
CA ILE A 19 -3.63 -2.68 -6.49
C ILE A 19 -4.64 -3.77 -6.81
N ILE A 20 -4.26 -5.05 -6.70
CA ILE A 20 -5.18 -6.18 -6.89
C ILE A 20 -6.33 -6.14 -5.87
N TYR A 21 -6.06 -5.86 -4.60
CA TYR A 21 -7.11 -5.76 -3.59
C TYR A 21 -8.07 -4.60 -3.86
N LEU A 22 -7.57 -3.43 -4.25
CA LEU A 22 -8.42 -2.29 -4.63
C LEU A 22 -9.36 -2.64 -5.80
N MET A 23 -8.83 -3.32 -6.82
CA MET A 23 -9.63 -3.77 -7.95
C MET A 23 -10.69 -4.81 -7.54
N GLN A 24 -10.36 -5.73 -6.64
CA GLN A 24 -11.26 -6.80 -6.19
C GLN A 24 -12.35 -6.29 -5.23
N ASP A 25 -11.98 -5.51 -4.22
CA ASP A 25 -12.89 -5.09 -3.14
C ASP A 25 -13.77 -3.90 -3.54
N PHE A 26 -13.26 -2.99 -4.35
CA PHE A 26 -13.95 -1.74 -4.72
C PHE A 26 -14.36 -1.69 -6.20
N GLY A 27 -13.95 -2.67 -7.02
CA GLY A 27 -14.27 -2.71 -8.44
C GLY A 27 -13.58 -1.62 -9.27
N TYR A 28 -12.49 -1.05 -8.75
CA TYR A 28 -11.70 -0.06 -9.49
C TYR A 28 -10.99 -0.69 -10.69
N ASP A 29 -10.82 0.08 -11.76
CA ASP A 29 -9.85 -0.27 -12.79
C ASP A 29 -8.41 -0.05 -12.27
N MET A 30 -7.44 -0.54 -13.04
CA MET A 30 -6.04 -0.51 -12.65
C MET A 30 -5.52 0.92 -12.48
N ASP A 31 -5.85 1.82 -13.40
CA ASP A 31 -5.40 3.21 -13.37
C ASP A 31 -5.95 3.92 -12.14
N LYS A 32 -7.24 3.69 -11.82
CA LYS A 32 -7.88 4.26 -10.64
C LYS A 32 -7.31 3.70 -9.35
N ALA A 33 -7.01 2.40 -9.30
CA ALA A 33 -6.38 1.77 -8.15
C ALA A 33 -4.99 2.37 -7.88
N PHE A 34 -4.18 2.60 -8.93
CA PHE A 34 -2.89 3.27 -8.80
C PHE A 34 -3.02 4.71 -8.34
N GLU A 35 -3.95 5.47 -8.92
CA GLU A 35 -4.23 6.85 -8.52
C GLU A 35 -4.59 6.92 -7.02
N ILE A 36 -5.49 6.04 -6.55
CA ILE A 36 -5.90 6.01 -5.16
C ILE A 36 -4.73 5.64 -4.26
N PHE A 37 -4.00 4.58 -4.58
CA PHE A 37 -2.94 4.10 -3.70
C PHE A 37 -1.78 5.10 -3.62
N TYR A 38 -1.30 5.65 -4.74
CA TYR A 38 -0.17 6.59 -4.71
C TYR A 38 -0.47 7.93 -4.04
N ASN A 39 -1.74 8.31 -3.92
CA ASN A 39 -2.18 9.51 -3.19
C ASN A 39 -2.61 9.21 -1.75
N SER A 40 -2.37 7.98 -1.25
CA SER A 40 -2.74 7.58 0.11
C SER A 40 -1.63 7.81 1.13
N ASP A 41 -2.03 8.14 2.35
CA ASP A 41 -1.12 8.22 3.50
C ASP A 41 -0.49 6.84 3.79
N THR A 42 -1.22 5.78 3.49
CA THR A 42 -0.72 4.40 3.56
C THR A 42 0.50 4.18 2.66
N PHE A 43 0.50 4.72 1.43
CA PHE A 43 1.64 4.61 0.52
C PHE A 43 2.83 5.46 0.99
N GLU A 44 2.60 6.66 1.53
CA GLU A 44 3.66 7.46 2.13
C GLU A 44 4.34 6.70 3.28
N ARG A 45 3.55 6.06 4.14
CA ARG A 45 4.07 5.22 5.23
C ARG A 45 4.80 3.99 4.71
N LEU A 46 4.31 3.33 3.65
CA LEU A 46 4.98 2.19 3.04
C LEU A 46 6.39 2.55 2.54
N ASN A 47 6.54 3.74 1.95
CA ASN A 47 7.84 4.24 1.47
C ASN A 47 8.75 4.75 2.58
N ASN A 48 8.21 5.04 3.77
CA ASN A 48 9.02 5.40 4.93
C ASN A 48 9.59 4.15 5.61
N ILE A 49 10.90 3.91 5.44
CA ILE A 49 11.60 2.76 6.04
C ILE A 49 11.42 2.68 7.56
N GLN A 50 11.28 3.83 8.25
CA GLN A 50 11.08 3.86 9.70
C GLN A 50 9.70 3.34 10.14
N SER A 51 8.72 3.32 9.23
CA SER A 51 7.40 2.72 9.52
C SER A 51 7.47 1.20 9.66
N GLY A 52 8.46 0.58 9.00
CA GLY A 52 8.58 -0.87 8.92
C GLY A 52 7.48 -1.58 8.13
N LEU A 53 6.60 -0.85 7.43
CA LEU A 53 5.49 -1.47 6.71
C LEU A 53 5.96 -2.35 5.55
N TYR A 54 7.10 -2.05 4.92
CA TYR A 54 7.63 -2.80 3.78
C TYR A 54 7.93 -4.28 4.06
N TYR A 55 8.04 -4.72 5.31
CA TYR A 55 8.25 -6.13 5.69
C TYR A 55 7.02 -6.79 6.30
N GLN A 56 5.88 -6.09 6.33
CA GLN A 56 4.61 -6.64 6.80
C GLN A 56 3.86 -7.36 5.68
N SER A 57 2.83 -8.13 6.03
CA SER A 57 1.92 -8.73 5.05
C SER A 57 1.10 -7.65 4.33
N SER A 58 0.83 -7.83 3.03
CA SER A 58 0.00 -6.91 2.25
C SER A 58 -1.41 -6.71 2.81
N GLY A 59 -2.05 -7.74 3.38
CA GLY A 59 -3.36 -7.60 4.01
C GLY A 59 -3.37 -6.64 5.21
N TYR A 60 -2.28 -6.61 5.98
CA TYR A 60 -2.11 -5.67 7.09
C TYR A 60 -1.87 -4.24 6.60
N VAL A 61 -1.06 -4.06 5.55
CA VAL A 61 -0.88 -2.72 4.96
C VAL A 61 -2.18 -2.24 4.32
N TYR A 62 -2.89 -3.13 3.64
CA TYR A 62 -4.17 -2.85 3.01
C TYR A 62 -5.27 -2.48 4.00
N SER A 63 -5.26 -3.02 5.23
CA SER A 63 -6.27 -2.62 6.23
C SER A 63 -6.20 -1.13 6.58
N PHE A 64 -5.00 -0.53 6.59
CA PHE A 64 -4.84 0.91 6.79
C PHE A 64 -5.44 1.70 5.63
N LEU A 65 -5.14 1.30 4.39
CA LEU A 65 -5.71 1.94 3.21
C LEU A 65 -7.23 1.83 3.20
N LYS A 66 -7.78 0.68 3.58
CA LYS A 66 -9.22 0.46 3.64
C LYS A 66 -9.87 1.35 4.70
N GLU A 67 -9.25 1.50 5.87
CA GLU A 67 -9.71 2.42 6.91
C GLU A 67 -9.66 3.88 6.44
N GLU A 68 -8.56 4.27 5.78
CA GLU A 68 -8.35 5.58 5.18
C GLU A 68 -9.46 5.93 4.20
N LEU A 69 -9.80 5.02 3.29
CA LEU A 69 -10.86 5.21 2.31
C LEU A 69 -12.27 5.27 2.92
N LEU A 70 -12.52 4.52 3.99
CA LEU A 70 -13.84 4.46 4.64
C LEU A 70 -14.11 5.63 5.59
N THR A 71 -13.05 6.15 6.23
CA THR A 71 -13.18 7.14 7.31
C THR A 71 -12.65 8.52 6.94
N GLY A 72 -11.83 8.62 5.89
CA GLY A 72 -11.06 9.82 5.55
C GLY A 72 -9.96 10.12 6.58
N LYS A 73 -9.58 9.15 7.42
CA LYS A 73 -8.55 9.27 8.45
C LYS A 73 -7.57 8.11 8.36
N VAL A 74 -6.29 8.39 8.60
CA VAL A 74 -5.24 7.37 8.69
C VAL A 74 -5.44 6.51 9.94
N GLY A 75 -5.45 5.19 9.76
CA GLY A 75 -5.42 4.19 10.85
C GLY A 75 -4.03 3.97 11.45
#